data_AF-M0M8R1-F1
#
_entry.id   AF-M0M8R1-F1
#
_cell.length_a   1.000
_cell.length_b   1.000
_cell.length_c   1.000
_cell.angle_alpha   90.00
_cell.angle_beta   90.00
_cell.angle_gamma   90.00
#
_symmetry.space_group_name_H-M   'P 1'
#
loop_
_entity.id
_entity.type
_entity.pdbx_description
1 polymer ?
#
loop_
_entity_poly.entity_id
_entity_poly.type
_entity_poly.pdbx_seq_one_letter_code
_entity_poly.pdbx_strand_id
1 'polypeptide(L)'
;MAIDRITAEADLVRTALQQKYLDDVGEPVVRVDPEGNADLFVHEEGFDNPEGEIDQPDEGVDIRPERFVGSDLDLPGPDEELSGDELQTLTERLGSELEAALAEEVDLNADRDGDEEVVPVEYSTEGP
;
A
#
# COMPACT_ATOMS: atom_id res chain seq x y z
N MET A 1 -11.79 11.14 13.46
CA MET A 1 -11.61 9.95 14.32
C MET A 1 -10.15 9.56 14.20
N ALA A 2 -9.55 8.98 15.23
CA ALA A 2 -8.20 8.42 15.11
C ALA A 2 -8.34 6.95 14.70
N ILE A 3 -7.59 6.49 13.72
CA ILE A 3 -7.59 5.10 13.29
C ILE A 3 -6.75 4.32 14.32
N ASP A 4 -7.37 3.36 15.01
CA ASP A 4 -6.66 2.58 16.05
C ASP A 4 -5.97 1.33 15.48
N ARG A 5 -6.41 0.84 14.30
CA ARG A 5 -5.92 -0.38 13.62
C ARG A 5 -6.43 -0.40 12.17
N ILE A 6 -5.63 -0.94 11.25
CA ILE A 6 -6.02 -1.18 9.85
C ILE A 6 -6.45 -2.64 9.68
N THR A 7 -7.51 -2.89 8.92
CA THR A 7 -7.90 -4.22 8.46
C THR A 7 -7.77 -4.27 6.95
N ALA A 8 -6.90 -5.15 6.44
CA ALA A 8 -6.62 -5.24 5.00
C ALA A 8 -6.62 -6.69 4.52
N GLU A 9 -6.86 -6.90 3.23
CA GLU A 9 -6.69 -8.20 2.60
C GLU A 9 -5.28 -8.32 1.99
N ALA A 10 -4.63 -9.47 2.17
CA ALA A 10 -3.33 -9.73 1.55
C ALA A 10 -3.39 -9.64 0.01
N ASP A 11 -4.49 -10.14 -0.58
CA ASP A 11 -4.73 -10.07 -2.02
C ASP A 11 -4.97 -8.64 -2.51
N LEU A 12 -5.50 -7.75 -1.66
CA LEU A 12 -5.63 -6.33 -1.99
C LEU A 12 -4.25 -5.69 -2.14
N VAL A 13 -3.36 -5.89 -1.15
CA VAL A 13 -1.97 -5.39 -1.21
C VAL A 13 -1.23 -5.98 -2.42
N ARG A 14 -1.40 -7.28 -2.68
CA ARG A 14 -0.85 -7.94 -3.85
C ARG A 14 -1.31 -7.28 -5.14
N THR A 15 -2.62 -7.06 -5.26
CA THR A 15 -3.24 -6.46 -6.45
C THR A 15 -2.73 -5.04 -6.65
N ALA A 16 -2.62 -4.25 -5.59
CA ALA A 16 -2.07 -2.89 -5.65
C ALA A 16 -0.61 -2.88 -6.14
N LEU A 17 0.24 -3.76 -5.62
CA LEU A 17 1.65 -3.88 -6.06
C LEU A 17 1.76 -4.35 -7.50
N GLN A 18 0.93 -5.30 -7.92
CA GLN A 18 0.86 -5.74 -9.31
C GLN A 18 0.43 -4.58 -10.21
N GLN A 19 -0.60 -3.83 -9.82
CA GLN A 19 -1.05 -2.67 -10.58
C GLN A 19 0.00 -1.57 -10.70
N LYS A 20 0.86 -1.42 -9.68
CA LYS A 20 1.92 -0.41 -9.67
C LYS A 20 3.08 -0.76 -10.60
N TYR A 21 3.55 -2.00 -10.52
CA TYR A 21 4.80 -2.41 -11.17
C TYR A 21 4.59 -3.16 -12.49
N LEU A 22 3.42 -3.78 -12.68
CA LEU A 22 3.15 -4.67 -13.81
C LEU A 22 2.08 -4.11 -14.76
N ASP A 23 1.11 -3.37 -14.23
CA ASP A 23 0.05 -2.76 -15.02
C ASP A 23 0.29 -1.25 -15.22
N ASP A 24 -0.11 -0.71 -16.37
CA ASP A 24 -0.02 0.72 -16.69
C ASP A 24 -1.41 1.37 -16.45
N VAL A 25 -1.92 1.26 -15.21
CA VAL A 25 -3.31 1.65 -14.86
C VAL A 25 -3.43 2.92 -14.02
N GLY A 26 -2.30 3.55 -13.66
CA GLY A 26 -2.22 4.72 -12.79
C GLY A 26 -1.41 4.43 -11.54
N GLU A 27 -1.57 5.25 -10.49
CA GLU A 27 -0.88 5.06 -9.21
C GLU A 27 -1.85 4.43 -8.18
N PRO A 28 -1.71 3.12 -7.89
CA PRO A 28 -2.58 2.43 -6.94
C PRO A 28 -2.18 2.75 -5.50
N VAL A 29 -3.20 2.98 -4.67
CA VAL A 29 -3.08 3.23 -3.23
C VAL A 29 -4.07 2.35 -2.47
N VAL A 30 -3.72 2.06 -1.22
CA VAL A 30 -4.61 1.42 -0.25
C VAL A 30 -5.27 2.53 0.56
N ARG A 31 -6.56 2.78 0.32
CA ARG A 31 -7.35 3.76 1.07
C ARG A 31 -7.87 3.12 2.34
N VAL A 32 -7.57 3.73 3.48
CA VAL A 32 -8.04 3.30 4.80
C VAL A 32 -9.14 4.26 5.27
N ASP A 33 -10.34 3.75 5.48
CA ASP A 33 -11.46 4.55 5.97
C ASP A 33 -11.31 4.94 7.46
N PRO A 34 -12.16 5.83 8.01
CA PRO A 34 -12.09 6.23 9.42
C PRO A 34 -12.37 5.11 10.43
N GLU A 35 -12.91 3.97 9.99
CA GLU A 35 -13.15 2.77 10.79
C GLU A 35 -11.93 1.81 10.74
N GLY A 36 -10.95 2.08 9.87
CA GLY A 36 -9.75 1.31 9.67
C GLY A 36 -9.85 0.24 8.57
N ASN A 37 -10.90 0.21 7.75
CA ASN A 37 -11.01 -0.75 6.66
C ASN A 37 -10.21 -0.28 5.45
N ALA A 38 -9.45 -1.20 4.84
CA ALA A 38 -8.62 -0.92 3.69
C ALA A 38 -9.29 -1.36 2.37
N ASP A 39 -9.29 -0.46 1.39
CA ASP A 39 -9.82 -0.66 0.03
C ASP A 39 -8.77 -0.25 -1.02
N LEU A 40 -8.84 -0.86 -2.21
CA LEU A 40 -7.97 -0.49 -3.33
C LEU A 40 -8.55 0.72 -4.07
N PHE A 41 -7.73 1.75 -4.24
CA PHE A 41 -8.05 2.93 -5.03
C PHE A 41 -6.93 3.21 -6.04
N VAL A 42 -7.25 3.73 -7.23
CA VAL A 42 -6.26 4.04 -8.26
C VAL A 42 -6.40 5.50 -8.67
N HIS A 43 -5.30 6.24 -8.55
CA HIS A 43 -5.21 7.63 -9.02
C HIS A 43 -4.78 7.66 -10.49
N GLU A 44 -5.65 8.12 -11.38
CA GLU A 44 -5.40 8.16 -12.83
C GLU A 44 -4.33 9.19 -13.23
N GLU A 45 -4.16 10.27 -12.45
CA GLU A 45 -3.22 11.38 -12.73
C GLU A 45 -1.94 11.31 -11.89
N GLY A 46 -1.72 10.19 -11.19
CA GLY A 46 -0.66 10.03 -10.21
C GLY A 46 -1.08 10.44 -8.80
N PHE A 47 -0.34 9.97 -7.80
CA PHE A 47 -0.59 10.24 -6.39
C PHE A 47 0.58 11.05 -5.81
N ASP A 48 0.41 12.37 -5.75
CA ASP A 48 1.26 13.27 -4.98
C ASP A 48 0.59 13.55 -3.63
N ASN A 49 1.33 13.37 -2.54
CA ASN A 49 0.83 13.68 -1.21
C ASN A 49 0.52 15.19 -1.10
N PRO A 50 -0.66 15.59 -0.57
CA PRO A 50 -0.93 17.00 -0.34
C PRO A 50 0.06 17.58 0.69
N GLU A 51 0.78 18.63 0.31
CA GLU A 51 1.60 19.42 1.26
C GLU A 51 0.67 20.17 2.25
N GLY A 52 0.43 19.64 3.45
CA GLY A 52 -0.31 20.35 4.51
C GLY A 52 -1.21 19.51 5.41
N GLU A 53 -2.07 20.19 6.19
CA GLU A 53 -3.18 19.57 6.94
C GLU A 53 -4.23 19.08 5.93
N ILE A 54 -4.11 17.81 5.53
CA ILE A 54 -5.18 16.94 5.00
C ILE A 54 -6.31 17.66 4.24
N ASP A 55 -6.19 17.71 2.91
CA ASP A 55 -7.34 17.54 2.00
C ASP A 55 -7.34 16.07 1.53
N GLN A 56 -6.98 15.11 2.40
CA GLN A 56 -7.41 13.72 2.19
C GLN A 56 -8.94 13.78 2.23
N PRO A 57 -9.64 13.08 1.33
CA PRO A 57 -11.09 13.10 1.35
C PRO A 57 -11.57 12.77 2.77
N ASP A 58 -12.64 13.42 3.23
CA ASP A 58 -13.30 13.09 4.52
C ASP A 58 -13.63 11.57 4.65
N GLU A 59 -13.48 10.83 3.56
CA GLU A 59 -13.71 9.41 3.36
C GLU A 59 -12.53 8.48 3.72
N GLY A 60 -11.28 8.95 3.91
CA GLY A 60 -10.16 8.08 4.33
C GLY A 60 -8.73 8.56 4.04
N VAL A 61 -7.74 7.78 4.46
CA VAL A 61 -6.28 7.99 4.31
C VAL A 61 -5.74 7.12 3.17
N ASP A 62 -5.12 7.72 2.17
CA ASP A 62 -4.47 6.97 1.08
C ASP A 62 -3.03 6.61 1.46
N ILE A 63 -2.69 5.32 1.38
CA ILE A 63 -1.40 4.75 1.77
C ILE A 63 -0.80 4.00 0.59
N ARG A 64 0.51 4.18 0.35
CA ARG A 64 1.24 3.44 -0.68
C ARG A 64 1.29 1.94 -0.36
N PRO A 65 1.01 1.04 -1.31
CA PRO A 65 0.95 -0.40 -1.04
C PRO A 65 2.27 -0.99 -0.55
N GLU A 66 3.41 -0.40 -0.92
CA GLU A 66 4.74 -0.81 -0.45
C GLU A 66 4.88 -0.71 1.08
N ARG A 67 4.09 0.13 1.75
CA ARG A 67 4.12 0.27 3.21
C ARG A 67 3.52 -0.93 3.94
N PHE A 68 2.64 -1.68 3.27
CA PHE A 68 2.09 -2.92 3.79
C PHE A 68 3.05 -4.10 3.63
N VAL A 69 4.25 -3.83 3.10
CA VAL A 69 5.29 -4.83 2.89
C VAL A 69 6.46 -4.50 3.80
N GLY A 70 6.82 -5.45 4.66
CA GLY A 70 7.97 -5.40 5.53
C GLY A 70 9.29 -5.48 4.75
N SER A 71 10.39 -5.25 5.47
CA SER A 71 11.74 -5.21 4.88
C SER A 71 12.23 -6.54 4.31
N ASP A 72 11.51 -7.65 4.55
CA ASP A 72 11.83 -8.98 4.05
C ASP A 72 11.58 -9.14 2.55
N LEU A 73 10.71 -8.31 1.95
CA LEU A 73 10.49 -8.30 0.50
C LEU A 73 11.07 -7.03 -0.12
N ASP A 74 12.22 -7.18 -0.77
CA ASP A 74 12.87 -6.13 -1.54
C ASP A 74 11.99 -5.70 -2.73
N LEU A 75 11.29 -4.57 -2.60
CA LEU A 75 10.50 -3.97 -3.66
C LEU A 75 11.33 -2.94 -4.43
N PRO A 76 11.15 -2.85 -5.76
CA PRO A 76 11.86 -1.87 -6.56
C PRO A 76 11.40 -0.44 -6.23
N GLY A 77 12.28 0.52 -6.52
CA GLY A 77 11.96 1.94 -6.35
C GLY A 77 10.74 2.37 -7.17
N PRO A 78 9.98 3.40 -6.74
CA PRO A 78 8.77 3.84 -7.43
C PRO A 78 9.02 4.30 -8.88
N ASP A 79 10.21 4.83 -9.17
CA ASP A 79 10.62 5.29 -10.50
C ASP A 79 11.68 4.37 -11.15
N GLU A 80 11.84 3.15 -10.64
CA GLU A 80 12.84 2.22 -11.16
C GLU A 80 12.35 1.55 -12.45
N GLU A 81 13.06 1.78 -13.55
CA GLU A 81 12.79 1.11 -14.83
C GLU A 81 13.24 -0.36 -14.76
N LEU A 82 12.27 -1.27 -14.63
CA LEU A 82 12.52 -2.71 -14.57
C LEU A 82 12.61 -3.34 -15.95
N SER A 83 13.61 -4.21 -16.13
CA SER A 83 13.70 -5.08 -17.30
C SER A 83 12.67 -6.23 -17.24
N GLY A 84 12.42 -6.89 -18.36
CA GLY A 84 11.47 -8.02 -18.42
C GLY A 84 11.83 -9.20 -17.49
N ASP A 85 13.12 -9.47 -17.29
CA ASP A 85 13.59 -10.49 -16.35
C ASP A 85 13.36 -10.08 -14.89
N GLU A 86 13.50 -8.78 -14.58
CA GLU A 86 13.21 -8.22 -13.25
C GLU A 86 11.71 -8.23 -12.95
N LEU A 87 10.86 -7.87 -13.93
CA LEU A 87 9.40 -7.95 -13.81
C LEU A 87 8.92 -9.39 -13.58
N GLN A 88 9.50 -10.36 -14.27
CA GLN A 88 9.18 -11.78 -14.06
C GLN A 88 9.55 -12.21 -12.63
N THR A 89 10.76 -11.87 -12.19
CA THR A 89 11.22 -12.17 -10.84
C THR A 89 10.32 -11.54 -9.78
N LEU A 90 9.94 -10.26 -9.96
CA LEU A 90 9.02 -9.56 -9.06
C LEU A 90 7.66 -10.27 -8.98
N THR A 91 7.10 -10.68 -10.12
CA THR A 91 5.82 -11.40 -10.17
C THR A 91 5.87 -12.71 -9.38
N GLU A 92 6.95 -13.49 -9.52
CA GLU A 92 7.12 -14.74 -8.78
C GLU A 92 7.24 -14.50 -7.27
N ARG A 93 7.96 -13.46 -6.87
CA ARG A 93 8.14 -13.08 -5.46
C ARG A 93 6.84 -12.58 -4.83
N LEU A 94 6.08 -11.72 -5.52
CA LEU A 94 4.77 -11.26 -5.05
C LEU A 94 3.76 -12.41 -4.88
N GLY A 95 3.89 -13.48 -5.67
CA GLY A 95 3.05 -14.66 -5.57
C GLY A 95 3.44 -15.65 -4.48
N SER A 96 4.71 -15.68 -4.05
CA SER A 96 5.23 -16.73 -3.15
C SER A 96 5.73 -16.23 -1.81
N GLU A 97 6.22 -14.99 -1.74
CA GLU A 97 6.89 -14.41 -0.57
C GLU A 97 6.07 -13.29 0.08
N LEU A 98 5.16 -12.64 -0.66
CA LEU A 98 4.42 -11.48 -0.17
C LEU A 98 3.70 -11.75 1.16
N GLU A 99 2.95 -12.84 1.28
CA GLU A 99 2.17 -13.14 2.49
C GLU A 99 3.04 -13.26 3.74
N ALA A 100 4.27 -13.77 3.59
CA ALA A 100 5.22 -13.89 4.70
C ALA A 100 5.92 -12.56 5.00
N ALA A 101 5.93 -11.63 4.05
CA ALA A 101 6.58 -10.34 4.15
C ALA A 101 5.60 -9.19 4.45
N LEU A 102 4.32 -9.47 4.69
CA LEU A 102 3.37 -8.43 5.07
C LEU A 102 3.75 -7.79 6.41
N ALA A 103 3.66 -6.46 6.49
CA ALA A 103 4.06 -5.70 7.67
C ALA A 103 3.06 -5.86 8.83
N GLU A 104 3.50 -5.95 10.09
CA GLU A 104 2.57 -6.03 11.24
C GLU A 104 1.99 -4.65 11.63
N GLU A 105 2.65 -3.57 11.22
CA GLU A 105 2.31 -2.19 11.55
C GLU A 105 2.58 -1.28 10.34
N VAL A 106 1.76 -0.24 10.15
CA VAL A 106 1.86 0.71 9.05
C VAL A 106 1.82 2.13 9.59
N ASP A 107 2.70 2.99 9.08
CA ASP A 107 2.69 4.42 9.36
C ASP A 107 1.71 5.15 8.43
N LEU A 108 0.70 5.78 9.04
CA LEU A 108 -0.34 6.55 8.35
C LEU A 108 0.15 7.90 7.82
N ASN A 109 1.24 8.44 8.39
CA ASN A 109 1.75 9.80 8.14
C ASN A 109 3.09 9.81 7.41
N ALA A 110 3.48 8.68 6.83
CA ALA A 110 4.86 8.37 6.54
C ALA A 110 5.52 9.17 5.39
N ASP A 111 4.76 10.05 4.76
CA ASP A 111 5.15 10.97 3.69
C ASP A 111 4.80 12.43 4.08
N ARG A 112 4.67 12.72 5.38
CA ARG A 112 4.35 14.03 5.97
C ARG A 112 5.34 14.41 7.07
N ASP A 113 5.60 15.72 7.20
CA ASP A 113 6.14 16.30 8.44
C ASP A 113 5.02 16.34 9.52
N GLY A 114 5.07 15.40 10.47
CA GLY A 114 4.12 15.26 11.58
C GLY A 114 4.57 14.21 12.60
N ASP A 115 3.79 14.01 13.66
CA ASP A 115 4.01 12.86 14.55
C ASP A 115 3.71 11.57 13.78
N GLU A 116 4.69 10.65 13.71
CA GLU A 116 4.53 9.32 13.11
C GLU A 116 3.35 8.60 13.79
N GLU A 117 2.27 8.34 13.04
CA GLU A 117 1.12 7.61 13.56
C GLU A 117 1.16 6.19 13.00
N VAL A 118 1.85 5.33 13.75
CA VAL A 118 2.01 3.91 13.43
C VAL A 118 0.86 3.13 14.07
N VAL A 119 0.15 2.37 13.26
CA VAL A 119 -1.00 1.57 13.69
C VAL A 119 -0.81 0.10 13.28
N PRO A 120 -1.28 -0.86 14.09
CA PRO A 120 -1.21 -2.27 13.72
C PRO A 120 -2.11 -2.54 12.50
N VAL A 121 -1.71 -3.49 11.67
CA VAL A 121 -2.54 -4.00 10.57
C VAL A 121 -2.90 -5.47 10.80
N GLU A 122 -4.17 -5.79 10.58
CA GLU A 122 -4.69 -7.15 10.64
C GLU A 122 -5.04 -7.60 9.22
N TYR A 123 -4.30 -8.61 8.74
CA TYR A 123 -4.60 -9.20 7.45
C TYR A 123 -5.71 -10.23 7.57
N SER A 124 -6.83 -9.97 6.92
CA SER A 124 -7.91 -10.94 6.80
C SER A 124 -7.49 -12.00 5.80
N THR A 125 -7.35 -13.24 6.27
CA THR A 125 -7.17 -14.42 5.39
C THR A 125 -8.49 -14.91 4.80
N GLU A 126 -9.60 -14.31 5.24
CA GLU A 126 -10.92 -14.55 4.68
C GLU A 126 -11.00 -13.78 3.36
N GLY A 127 -10.50 -14.40 2.28
CA GLY A 127 -11.05 -14.09 0.96
C GLY A 127 -12.57 -14.37 0.97
N PRO A 128 -13.33 -13.83 0.00
CA PRO A 128 -14.78 -13.99 -0.06
C PRO A 128 -15.27 -15.45 -0.06
#